data_AF-A0AA96Q7U7-F1
#
_entry.id   AF-A0AA96Q7U7-F1
#
_cell.length_a   1.000
_cell.length_b   1.000
_cell.length_c   1.000
_cell.angle_alpha   90.00
_cell.angle_beta   90.00
_cell.angle_gamma   90.00
#
_symmetry.space_group_name_H-M   'P 1'
#
loop_
_entity.id
_entity.type
_entity.pdbx_description
1 polymer ?
#
loop_
_entity_poly.entity_id
_entity_poly.type
_entity_poly.pdbx_seq_one_letter_code
_entity_poly.pdbx_strand_id
1 'polypeptide(L)'
;MEKADASLKNVMTEKEAQTYLENFGKMQVKPTLTNKAPMLAAHYRELLSSCNVSDHLRLYKEIYEKEALAVKNGKKIGATEQQFMKKVAHLLSEEFAIALHESPESSARRLEELLHA
;
A
#
# COMPACT_ATOMS: atom_id res chain seq x y z
N MET A 1 6.85 5.92 31.88
CA MET A 1 6.68 4.46 31.89
C MET A 1 5.66 4.20 30.81
N GLU A 2 6.00 3.67 29.64
CA GLU A 2 6.56 2.35 29.41
C GLU A 2 7.26 2.33 28.05
N LYS A 3 8.53 1.90 28.01
CA LYS A 3 9.17 1.49 26.76
C LYS A 3 8.81 0.01 26.59
N ALA A 4 7.91 -0.30 25.66
CA ALA A 4 7.65 -1.67 25.25
C ALA A 4 8.34 -1.91 23.90
N ASP A 5 9.44 -2.65 24.00
CA ASP A 5 9.92 -3.68 23.09
C ASP A 5 9.76 -3.47 21.56
N ALA A 6 10.86 -3.08 20.92
CA ALA A 6 10.98 -2.91 19.47
C ALA A 6 11.11 -4.24 18.69
N SER A 7 10.38 -5.31 19.04
CA SER A 7 10.51 -6.60 18.35
C SER A 7 9.24 -7.46 18.23
N LEU A 8 8.08 -6.95 18.62
CA LEU A 8 6.80 -7.49 18.16
C LEU A 8 6.22 -6.45 17.22
N LYS A 9 5.99 -6.80 15.94
CA LYS A 9 5.16 -5.95 15.07
C LYS A 9 3.86 -5.73 15.84
N ASN A 10 3.63 -4.50 16.29
CA ASN A 10 2.42 -4.15 17.00
C ASN A 10 1.28 -4.41 16.00
N VAL A 11 0.51 -5.47 16.23
CA VAL A 11 -0.61 -5.82 15.35
C VAL A 11 -1.53 -4.61 15.34
N MET A 12 -1.81 -4.09 14.14
CA MET A 12 -2.71 -2.96 13.95
C MET A 12 -4.05 -3.26 14.62
N THR A 13 -4.52 -2.35 15.48
CA THR A 13 -5.83 -2.49 16.11
C THR A 13 -6.96 -2.18 15.12
N GLU A 14 -8.18 -2.64 15.38
CA GLU A 14 -9.35 -2.35 14.54
C GLU A 14 -9.56 -0.83 14.35
N LYS A 15 -9.38 -0.05 15.42
CA LYS A 15 -9.51 1.42 15.37
C LYS A 15 -8.44 2.08 14.51
N GLU A 16 -7.20 1.60 14.59
CA GLU A 16 -6.12 2.07 13.72
C GLU A 16 -6.41 1.72 12.27
N ALA A 17 -6.86 0.48 11.99
CA ALA A 17 -7.25 0.06 10.65
C ALA A 17 -8.33 0.97 10.06
N GLN A 18 -9.40 1.25 10.79
CA GLN A 18 -10.44 2.18 10.34
C GLN A 18 -9.90 3.58 10.06
N THR A 19 -9.00 4.07 10.94
CA THR A 19 -8.35 5.38 10.76
C THR A 19 -7.48 5.41 9.50
N TYR A 20 -6.72 4.34 9.23
CA TYR A 20 -5.92 4.22 8.02
C TYR A 20 -6.78 4.15 6.76
N LEU A 21 -7.89 3.41 6.76
CA LEU A 21 -8.81 3.36 5.61
C LEU A 21 -9.43 4.73 5.33
N GLU A 22 -9.87 5.46 6.36
CA GLU A 22 -10.41 6.81 6.19
C GLU A 22 -9.36 7.76 5.59
N ASN A 23 -8.14 7.72 6.14
CA ASN A 23 -7.03 8.53 5.66
C ASN A 23 -6.61 8.14 4.23
N PHE A 24 -6.67 6.85 3.89
CA PHE A 24 -6.29 6.33 2.59
C PHE A 24 -7.20 6.84 1.46
N GLY A 25 -8.51 6.89 1.69
CA GLY A 25 -9.45 7.49 0.74
C GLY A 25 -9.13 8.95 0.45
N LYS A 26 -8.71 9.71 1.47
CA LYS A 26 -8.34 11.14 1.36
C LYS A 26 -6.89 11.38 0.92
N MET A 27 -6.06 10.34 0.94
CA MET A 27 -4.63 10.44 0.68
C MET A 27 -4.39 10.89 -0.76
N GLN A 28 -3.53 11.89 -0.95
CA GLN A 28 -3.03 12.25 -2.27
C GLN A 28 -1.57 11.86 -2.35
N VAL A 29 -1.23 11.09 -3.38
CA VAL A 29 0.16 10.75 -3.68
C VAL A 29 0.54 11.38 -5.02
N LYS A 30 1.84 11.52 -5.25
CA LYS A 30 2.35 11.96 -6.55
C LYS A 30 3.16 10.80 -7.12
N PRO A 31 2.73 10.17 -8.21
CA PRO A 31 3.44 9.03 -8.76
C PRO A 31 4.82 9.45 -9.22
N THR A 32 5.82 8.64 -8.87
CA THR A 32 7.17 8.90 -9.36
C THR A 32 7.22 8.83 -10.89
N LEU A 33 7.72 9.89 -11.50
CA LEU A 33 7.80 10.03 -12.97
C LEU A 33 9.00 9.30 -13.57
N THR A 34 9.87 8.73 -12.74
CA THR A 34 11.02 7.96 -13.23
C THR A 34 10.57 6.64 -13.86
N ASN A 35 11.14 6.32 -15.01
CA ASN A 35 10.95 5.04 -15.70
C ASN A 35 12.16 4.12 -15.55
N LYS A 36 13.16 4.50 -14.76
CA LYS A 36 14.36 3.70 -14.52
C LYS A 36 14.04 2.62 -13.48
N ALA A 37 13.89 1.37 -13.94
CA ALA A 37 13.63 0.20 -13.11
C ALA A 37 14.46 0.10 -11.81
N PRO A 38 15.80 0.31 -11.80
CA PRO A 38 16.56 0.23 -10.55
C PRO A 38 16.22 1.33 -9.55
N MET A 39 15.88 2.54 -10.02
CA MET A 39 15.47 3.64 -9.15
C MET A 39 14.07 3.39 -8.57
N LEU A 40 13.17 2.83 -9.37
CA LEU A 40 11.83 2.41 -8.92
C LEU A 40 11.91 1.32 -7.87
N ALA A 41 12.69 0.28 -8.14
CA ALA A 41 12.90 -0.80 -7.19
C ALA A 41 13.51 -0.31 -5.87
N ALA A 42 14.50 0.60 -5.92
CA ALA A 42 15.07 1.18 -4.71
C ALA A 42 14.01 1.93 -3.88
N HIS A 43 13.24 2.81 -4.52
CA HIS A 43 12.18 3.58 -3.86
C HIS A 43 11.07 2.70 -3.28
N TYR A 44 10.55 1.74 -4.06
CA TYR A 44 9.49 0.87 -3.60
C TYR A 44 9.94 -0.09 -2.50
N ARG A 45 11.20 -0.55 -2.53
CA ARG A 45 11.76 -1.33 -1.41
C ARG A 45 11.85 -0.51 -0.13
N GLU A 46 12.21 0.76 -0.22
CA GLU A 46 12.28 1.64 0.96
C GLU A 46 10.91 1.75 1.63
N LEU A 47 9.86 2.06 0.84
CA LEU A 47 8.49 2.12 1.34
C LEU A 47 8.00 0.76 1.87
N LEU A 48 8.28 -0.33 1.15
CA LEU A 48 7.83 -1.67 1.55
C LEU A 48 8.56 -2.19 2.80
N SER A 49 9.84 -1.82 2.99
CA SER A 49 10.63 -2.24 4.16
C SER A 49 10.31 -1.43 5.41
N SER A 50 9.56 -0.34 5.27
CA SER A 50 9.01 0.39 6.42
C SER A 50 8.10 -0.53 7.24
N CYS A 51 8.16 -0.43 8.57
CA CYS A 51 7.22 -1.11 9.46
C CYS A 51 5.92 -0.30 9.65
N ASN A 52 5.57 0.56 8.69
CA ASN A 52 4.46 1.51 8.78
C ASN A 52 3.43 1.26 7.68
N VAL A 53 2.19 0.94 8.09
CA VAL A 53 1.05 0.72 7.19
C VAL A 53 0.80 1.93 6.30
N SER A 54 1.03 3.16 6.77
CA SER A 54 0.91 4.37 5.95
C SER A 54 1.85 4.37 4.74
N ASP A 55 3.09 3.89 4.89
CA ASP A 55 4.06 3.84 3.80
C ASP A 55 3.69 2.77 2.78
N HIS A 56 3.12 1.65 3.24
CA HIS A 56 2.58 0.60 2.37
C HIS A 56 1.35 1.09 1.60
N LEU A 57 0.42 1.78 2.26
CA LEU A 57 -0.73 2.40 1.62
C LEU A 57 -0.31 3.45 0.59
N ARG A 58 0.70 4.27 0.92
CA ARG A 58 1.29 5.22 -0.02
C ARG A 58 1.88 4.51 -1.23
N LEU A 59 2.68 3.46 -1.04
CA LEU A 59 3.25 2.66 -2.13
C LEU A 59 2.16 2.07 -3.02
N TYR A 60 1.11 1.52 -2.42
CA TYR A 60 -0.02 0.93 -3.13
C TYR A 60 -0.74 1.96 -3.99
N LYS A 61 -1.08 3.13 -3.43
CA LYS A 61 -1.70 4.23 -4.18
C LYS A 61 -0.79 4.79 -5.27
N GLU A 62 0.51 4.89 -4.99
CA GLU A 62 1.47 5.46 -5.94
C GLU A 62 1.60 4.59 -7.20
N ILE A 63 1.67 3.26 -7.04
CA ILE A 63 1.72 2.34 -8.17
C ILE A 63 0.38 2.34 -8.92
N TYR A 64 -0.75 2.37 -8.21
CA TYR A 64 -2.08 2.47 -8.82
C TYR A 64 -2.24 3.72 -9.69
N GLU A 65 -1.87 4.90 -9.19
CA GLU A 65 -1.94 6.14 -9.97
C GLU A 65 -1.00 6.10 -11.18
N LYS A 66 0.18 5.51 -11.03
CA LYS A 66 1.10 5.32 -12.15
C LYS A 66 0.51 4.38 -13.21
N GLU A 67 -0.20 3.33 -12.80
CA GLU A 67 -0.93 2.44 -13.71
C GLU A 67 -2.07 3.16 -14.43
N ALA A 68 -2.89 3.91 -13.70
CA ALA A 68 -3.96 4.72 -14.29
C ALA A 68 -3.42 5.72 -15.33
N LEU A 69 -2.29 6.37 -15.06
CA LEU A 69 -1.61 7.24 -16.02
C LEU A 69 -1.05 6.48 -17.23
N ALA A 70 -0.46 5.30 -17.03
CA ALA A 70 0.03 4.48 -18.13
C ALA A 70 -1.12 4.05 -19.05
N VAL A 71 -2.22 3.57 -18.48
CA VAL A 71 -3.43 3.13 -19.20
C VAL A 71 -4.05 4.30 -19.99
N LYS A 72 -4.17 5.49 -19.38
CA LYS A 72 -4.62 6.71 -20.08
C LYS A 72 -3.76 7.05 -21.31
N ASN A 73 -2.48 6.69 -21.27
CA ASN A 73 -1.54 6.89 -22.37
C ASN A 73 -1.41 5.68 -23.31
N GLY A 74 -2.29 4.68 -23.20
CA GLY A 74 -2.26 3.46 -24.02
C GLY A 74 -1.09 2.52 -23.70
N LYS A 75 -0.49 2.66 -22.52
CA LYS A 75 0.66 1.87 -22.05
C LYS A 75 0.27 1.02 -20.84
N LYS A 76 1.16 0.10 -20.47
CA LYS A 76 1.09 -0.67 -19.23
C LYS A 76 2.28 -0.31 -18.33
N ILE A 77 2.12 -0.48 -17.02
CA ILE A 77 3.24 -0.37 -16.08
C ILE A 77 4.28 -1.48 -16.30
N GLY A 78 5.51 -1.21 -15.87
CA GLY A 78 6.61 -2.16 -15.96
C GLY A 78 6.46 -3.36 -15.02
N ALA A 79 7.28 -4.39 -15.25
CA ALA A 79 7.29 -5.60 -14.41
C ALA A 79 7.67 -5.31 -12.95
N THR A 80 8.48 -4.28 -12.70
CA THR A 80 8.84 -3.86 -11.33
C THR A 80 7.61 -3.40 -10.56
N GLU A 81 6.88 -2.42 -11.09
CA GLU A 81 5.61 -1.94 -10.53
C GLU A 81 4.62 -3.08 -10.28
N GLN A 82 4.43 -3.98 -11.25
CA GLN A 82 3.51 -5.11 -11.10
C GLN A 82 3.89 -6.04 -9.94
N GLN A 83 5.19 -6.30 -9.76
CA GLN A 83 5.66 -7.14 -8.65
C GLN A 83 5.46 -6.45 -7.30
N PHE A 84 5.75 -5.15 -7.19
CA PHE A 84 5.55 -4.41 -5.95
C PHE A 84 4.07 -4.21 -5.62
N MET A 85 3.22 -3.97 -6.63
CA MET A 85 1.77 -3.87 -6.47
C MET A 85 1.20 -5.13 -5.84
N LYS A 86 1.54 -6.32 -6.38
CA LYS A 86 1.08 -7.60 -5.83
C LYS A 86 1.56 -7.82 -4.40
N LYS A 87 2.83 -7.50 -4.11
CA LYS A 87 3.42 -7.67 -2.78
C LYS A 87 2.76 -6.76 -1.74
N VAL A 88 2.61 -5.47 -2.06
CA VAL A 88 2.02 -4.51 -1.12
C VAL A 88 0.53 -4.76 -0.93
N ALA A 89 -0.20 -5.13 -2.00
CA ALA A 89 -1.61 -5.48 -1.90
C ALA A 89 -1.85 -6.70 -1.00
N HIS A 90 -1.02 -7.75 -1.15
CA HIS A 90 -1.09 -8.93 -0.31
C HIS A 90 -0.76 -8.61 1.15
N LEU A 91 0.31 -7.85 1.39
CA LEU A 91 0.71 -7.48 2.74
C LEU A 91 -0.36 -6.62 3.44
N LEU A 92 -0.90 -5.61 2.74
CA LEU A 92 -1.98 -4.79 3.28
C LEU A 92 -3.22 -5.63 3.56
N SER A 93 -3.64 -6.50 2.63
CA SER A 93 -4.84 -7.29 2.83
C SER A 93 -4.74 -8.26 4.01
N GLU A 94 -3.56 -8.82 4.28
CA GLU A 94 -3.31 -9.64 5.48
C GLU A 94 -3.38 -8.81 6.76
N GLU A 95 -2.70 -7.66 6.81
CA GLU A 95 -2.68 -6.80 8.00
C GLU A 95 -4.07 -6.26 8.34
N PHE A 96 -4.82 -5.80 7.33
CA PHE A 96 -6.18 -5.30 7.51
C PHE A 96 -7.17 -6.42 7.87
N ALA A 97 -7.04 -7.62 7.29
CA ALA A 97 -7.91 -8.75 7.61
C ALA A 97 -7.79 -9.16 9.07
N ILE A 98 -6.56 -9.19 9.60
CA ILE A 98 -6.31 -9.48 11.01
C ILE A 98 -6.93 -8.40 11.89
N ALA A 99 -6.68 -7.12 11.59
CA ALA A 99 -7.15 -6.00 12.40
C ALA A 99 -8.68 -5.83 12.40
N LEU A 100 -9.33 -6.14 11.28
CA LEU A 100 -10.78 -5.98 11.09
C LEU A 100 -11.56 -7.29 11.28
N HIS A 101 -10.89 -8.38 11.69
CA HIS A 101 -11.50 -9.69 11.87
C HIS A 101 -12.30 -10.19 10.65
N GLU A 102 -11.77 -9.94 9.45
CA GLU A 102 -12.39 -10.34 8.18
C GLU A 102 -11.44 -11.19 7.32
N SER A 103 -11.86 -11.55 6.11
CA SER A 103 -10.99 -12.29 5.19
C SER A 103 -10.04 -11.36 4.42
N PRO A 104 -8.82 -11.80 4.04
CA PRO A 104 -7.93 -11.01 3.18
C PRO A 104 -8.58 -10.58 1.86
N GLU A 105 -9.52 -11.36 1.33
CA GLU A 105 -10.26 -10.98 0.13
C GLU A 105 -11.22 -9.80 0.39
N SER A 106 -11.91 -9.80 1.54
CA SER A 106 -12.75 -8.68 1.97
C SER A 106 -11.92 -7.40 2.14
N SER A 107 -10.76 -7.49 2.80
CA SER A 107 -9.89 -6.34 2.99
C SER A 107 -9.27 -5.83 1.69
N ALA A 108 -8.87 -6.74 0.79
CA ALA A 108 -8.37 -6.37 -0.54
C ALA A 108 -9.43 -5.60 -1.34
N ARG A 109 -10.68 -6.09 -1.37
CA ARG A 109 -11.78 -5.40 -2.06
C ARG A 109 -12.01 -4.00 -1.51
N ARG A 110 -12.03 -3.82 -0.18
CA ARG A 110 -12.17 -2.49 0.44
C ARG A 110 -11.05 -1.54 0.00
N LEU A 111 -9.81 -2.01 0.00
CA LEU A 111 -8.66 -1.20 -0.44
C LEU A 111 -8.78 -0.81 -1.92
N GLU A 112 -9.23 -1.73 -2.78
CA GLU A 112 -9.49 -1.46 -4.19
C GLU A 112 -10.64 -0.48 -4.41
N GLU A 113 -11.72 -0.58 -3.63
CA GLU A 113 -12.84 0.38 -3.68
C GLU A 113 -12.38 1.81 -3.34
N LEU A 114 -11.52 1.95 -2.33
CA LEU A 114 -10.96 3.24 -1.93
C LEU A 114 -9.95 3.83 -2.93
N LEU A 115 -9.40 3.02 -3.83
CA LEU A 115 -8.59 3.51 -4.95
C LEU A 115 -9.43 4.07 -6.10
N HIS A 116 -10.67 3.58 -6.25
CA HIS A 116 -11.60 4.01 -7.30
C HIS A 116 -12.55 5.13 -6.87
N ALA A 117 -12.66 5.39 -5.56
CA ALA A 117 -13.52 6.41 -4.96
C ALA A 117 -12.98 7.83 -5.19
#